data_AF-A0A2V7C1M0-F1
#
_entry.id   AF-A0A2V7C1M0-F1
#
_cell.length_a   1.000
_cell.length_b   1.000
_cell.length_c   1.000
_cell.angle_alpha   90.00
_cell.angle_beta   90.00
_cell.angle_gamma   90.00
#
_symmetry.space_group_name_H-M   'P 1'
#
loop_
_entity.id
_entity.type
_entity.pdbx_description
1 polymer ?
#
loop_
_entity_poly.entity_id
_entity_poly.type
_entity_poly.pdbx_seq_one_letter_code
_entity_poly.pdbx_strand_id
1 'polypeptide(L)'
;MSDQIREKSSCRSTRPRSIRGKLSPTNHPGGVSPRRRRRMGNVERCDKTLPVNEMMFHVRRDAALRARFVDDLEALAREFGLSRAEYEALRDKDPRRMMDLGVHQYYVPQILRLFFGAAHNSNASAALECYQRAYPEETARAMALQARLEGAR
;
A
#
# COMPACT_ATOMS: atom_id res chain seq x y z
N MET A 1 -44.27 -40.41 -22.72
CA MET A 1 -43.61 -39.10 -22.68
C MET A 1 -42.12 -39.39 -22.83
N SER A 2 -41.61 -39.51 -24.07
CA SER A 2 -41.09 -38.37 -24.87
C SER A 2 -39.79 -37.86 -24.23
N ASP A 3 -38.62 -37.80 -24.86
CA ASP A 3 -38.24 -37.94 -26.27
C ASP A 3 -36.81 -38.46 -26.45
N GLN A 4 -36.57 -38.93 -27.68
CA GLN A 4 -35.29 -39.19 -28.35
C GLN A 4 -34.42 -37.90 -28.39
N ILE A 5 -33.09 -37.97 -28.55
CA ILE A 5 -32.32 -37.80 -29.81
C ILE A 5 -30.81 -37.76 -29.37
N ARG A 6 -29.89 -38.67 -29.77
CA ARG A 6 -29.05 -38.72 -31.01
C ARG A 6 -28.39 -37.36 -31.35
N GLU A 7 -27.21 -37.16 -31.92
CA GLU A 7 -26.27 -37.97 -32.68
C GLU A 7 -24.96 -37.16 -32.82
N LYS A 8 -23.89 -37.90 -33.11
CA LYS A 8 -22.55 -37.46 -33.50
C LYS A 8 -22.55 -36.67 -34.81
N SER A 9 -21.45 -35.93 -35.05
CA SER A 9 -20.77 -35.69 -36.35
C SER A 9 -20.16 -34.29 -36.37
N SER A 10 -19.08 -33.94 -37.04
CA SER A 10 -18.05 -34.64 -37.81
C SER A 10 -17.09 -33.54 -38.27
N CYS A 11 -15.80 -33.85 -38.38
CA CYS A 11 -14.79 -32.99 -38.98
C CYS A 11 -15.17 -32.54 -40.41
N ARG A 12 -14.85 -31.29 -40.78
CA ARG A 12 -14.31 -31.00 -42.11
C ARG A 12 -13.39 -29.78 -42.12
N SER A 13 -12.20 -30.07 -42.61
CA SER A 13 -11.09 -29.19 -42.98
C SER A 13 -11.37 -28.47 -44.29
N THR A 14 -10.95 -27.20 -44.40
CA THR A 14 -10.42 -26.59 -45.64
C THR A 14 -9.54 -25.37 -45.32
N ARG A 15 -8.25 -25.45 -45.66
CA ARG A 15 -7.32 -24.32 -45.92
C ARG A 15 -7.19 -24.16 -47.45
N PRO A 16 -6.39 -23.21 -48.02
CA PRO A 16 -5.96 -21.86 -47.60
C PRO A 16 -6.19 -20.83 -48.74
N ARG A 17 -5.86 -19.53 -48.54
CA ARG A 17 -5.31 -18.68 -49.61
C ARG A 17 -4.48 -17.52 -49.06
N SER A 18 -3.22 -17.51 -49.49
CA SER A 18 -2.20 -16.48 -49.29
C SER A 18 -2.38 -15.37 -50.32
N ILE A 19 -2.26 -14.10 -49.91
CA ILE A 19 -1.96 -12.99 -50.83
C ILE A 19 -0.99 -12.03 -50.13
N ARG A 20 0.16 -11.81 -50.77
CA ARG A 20 1.25 -10.88 -50.40
C ARG A 20 0.91 -9.43 -50.78
N GLY A 21 1.52 -8.49 -50.04
CA GLY A 21 1.85 -7.12 -50.46
C GLY A 21 1.49 -6.10 -49.38
N LYS A 22 2.29 -5.11 -48.97
CA LYS A 22 3.61 -4.59 -49.38
C LYS A 22 4.25 -3.89 -48.15
N LEU A 23 5.58 -3.87 -48.11
CA LEU A 23 6.40 -3.09 -47.18
C LEU A 23 6.36 -1.59 -47.51
N SER A 24 6.28 -0.72 -46.51
CA SER A 24 7.34 0.30 -46.24
C SER A 24 7.13 1.03 -44.91
N PRO A 25 8.21 1.50 -44.26
CA PRO A 25 8.24 1.84 -42.84
C PRO A 25 8.13 3.36 -42.63
N THR A 26 7.35 3.79 -41.64
CA THR A 26 7.45 5.15 -41.10
C THR A 26 8.19 5.11 -39.76
N ASN A 27 9.44 5.55 -39.83
CA ASN A 27 10.30 5.86 -38.69
C ASN A 27 9.55 6.73 -37.68
N HIS A 28 9.20 6.16 -36.53
CA HIS A 28 8.92 6.92 -35.32
C HIS A 28 10.18 6.86 -34.45
N PRO A 29 10.88 7.97 -34.19
CA PRO A 29 11.98 7.97 -33.25
C PRO A 29 11.43 7.63 -31.86
N GLY A 30 11.81 6.46 -31.37
CA GLY A 30 11.62 6.03 -30.00
C GLY A 30 12.39 6.94 -29.06
N GLY A 31 11.77 8.05 -28.67
CA GLY A 31 12.06 8.71 -27.42
C GLY A 31 11.57 7.80 -26.31
N VAL A 32 12.47 6.98 -25.75
CA VAL A 32 12.22 6.24 -24.51
C VAL A 32 12.01 7.29 -23.43
N SER A 33 10.77 7.70 -23.25
CA SER A 33 10.33 8.51 -22.13
C SER A 33 10.77 7.77 -20.86
N PRO A 34 11.53 8.40 -19.94
CA PRO A 34 11.99 7.73 -18.74
C PRO A 34 10.74 7.23 -18.03
N ARG A 35 10.63 5.90 -17.88
CA ARG A 35 9.49 5.24 -17.26
C ARG A 35 9.18 5.99 -15.99
N ARG A 36 8.11 6.79 -16.02
CA ARG A 36 7.51 7.41 -14.85
C ARG A 36 7.32 6.24 -13.90
N ARG A 37 8.15 6.13 -12.85
CA ARG A 37 7.97 5.12 -11.80
C ARG A 37 6.49 5.21 -11.47
N ARG A 38 5.71 4.19 -11.84
CA ARG A 38 4.28 4.16 -11.52
C ARG A 38 4.27 4.36 -10.01
N ARG A 39 3.76 5.51 -9.55
CA ARG A 39 3.52 5.75 -8.13
C ARG A 39 2.41 4.76 -7.77
N MET A 40 2.82 3.53 -7.51
CA MET A 40 1.99 2.45 -7.03
C MET A 40 1.35 2.97 -5.74
N GLY A 41 0.02 2.98 -5.68
CA GLY A 41 -0.71 3.51 -4.54
C GLY A 41 -0.43 2.68 -3.29
N ASN A 42 -0.60 3.26 -2.10
CA ASN A 42 -0.36 2.55 -0.83
C ASN A 42 -1.20 1.26 -0.68
N VAL A 43 -2.35 1.18 -1.36
CA VAL A 43 -3.22 -0.02 -1.40
C VAL A 43 -2.50 -1.22 -2.06
N GLU A 44 -1.78 -0.98 -3.14
CA GLU A 44 -1.11 -2.02 -3.93
C GLU A 44 0.17 -2.52 -3.24
N ARG A 45 0.68 -1.79 -2.23
CA ARG A 45 1.86 -2.16 -1.44
C ARG A 45 1.53 -2.93 -0.17
N CYS A 46 0.25 -3.05 0.18
CA CYS A 46 -0.15 -3.76 1.38
C CYS A 46 0.17 -5.26 1.25
N ASP A 47 0.96 -5.78 2.17
CA ASP A 47 1.18 -7.21 2.30
C ASP A 47 0.13 -7.78 3.27
N LYS A 48 -0.79 -8.57 2.74
CA LYS A 48 -1.89 -9.17 3.52
C LYS A 48 -1.43 -10.25 4.49
N THR A 49 -0.20 -10.74 4.35
CA THR A 49 0.38 -11.82 5.16
C THR A 49 1.33 -11.30 6.24
N LEU A 50 1.57 -9.99 6.28
CA LEU A 50 2.51 -9.38 7.21
C LEU A 50 2.00 -9.53 8.66
N PRO A 51 2.78 -10.14 9.59
CA PRO A 51 2.36 -10.39 10.97
C PRO A 51 1.85 -9.15 11.71
N VAL A 52 2.45 -7.99 11.46
CA VAL A 52 1.96 -6.73 12.05
C VAL A 52 0.52 -6.37 11.64
N ASN A 53 0.08 -6.72 10.43
CA ASN A 53 -1.29 -6.46 9.97
C ASN A 53 -2.29 -7.37 10.69
N GLU A 54 -1.91 -8.62 10.94
CA GLU A 54 -2.69 -9.55 11.76
C GLU A 54 -2.75 -9.07 13.22
N MET A 55 -1.59 -8.75 13.82
CA MET A 55 -1.52 -8.20 15.17
C MET A 55 -2.45 -6.99 15.33
N MET A 56 -2.40 -6.03 14.40
CA MET A 56 -3.24 -4.84 14.45
C MET A 56 -4.72 -5.13 14.24
N PHE A 57 -5.08 -6.19 13.49
CA PHE A 57 -6.46 -6.64 13.39
C PHE A 57 -7.02 -7.07 14.76
N HIS A 58 -6.22 -7.73 15.58
CA HIS A 58 -6.60 -8.16 16.94
C HIS A 58 -6.54 -7.01 17.95
N VAL A 59 -5.42 -6.28 18.01
CA VAL A 59 -5.19 -5.18 18.95
C VAL A 59 -6.32 -4.14 18.89
N ARG A 60 -6.77 -3.74 17.70
CA ARG A 60 -7.84 -2.72 17.59
C ARG A 60 -9.20 -3.17 18.15
N ARG A 61 -9.40 -4.47 18.38
CA ARG A 61 -10.69 -5.06 18.82
C ARG A 61 -10.68 -5.43 20.31
N ASP A 62 -9.51 -5.58 20.91
CA ASP A 62 -9.35 -6.07 22.29
C ASP A 62 -8.67 -5.03 23.19
N ALA A 63 -9.32 -4.67 24.29
CA ALA A 63 -8.78 -3.68 25.23
C ALA A 63 -7.53 -4.18 25.97
N ALA A 64 -7.45 -5.47 26.29
CA ALA A 64 -6.29 -6.06 26.94
C ALA A 64 -5.08 -6.05 26.00
N LEU A 65 -5.28 -6.39 24.72
CA LEU A 65 -4.20 -6.30 23.73
C LEU A 65 -3.75 -4.86 23.47
N ARG A 66 -4.66 -3.86 23.52
CA ARG A 66 -4.27 -2.45 23.46
C ARG A 66 -3.41 -2.03 24.65
N ALA A 67 -3.78 -2.44 25.86
CA ALA A 67 -2.98 -2.15 27.05
C ALA A 67 -1.58 -2.78 26.91
N ARG A 68 -1.52 -4.07 26.55
CA ARG A 68 -0.26 -4.78 26.30
C ARG A 68 0.60 -4.16 25.20
N PHE A 69 -0.01 -3.63 24.14
CA PHE A 69 0.74 -2.94 23.09
C PHE A 69 1.52 -1.73 23.63
N VAL A 70 0.96 -1.02 24.61
CA VAL A 70 1.61 0.13 25.25
C VAL A 70 2.60 -0.32 26.31
N ASP A 71 2.24 -1.31 27.12
CA ASP A 71 3.03 -1.76 28.27
C ASP A 71 4.25 -2.62 27.86
N ASP A 72 4.07 -3.55 26.92
CA ASP A 72 5.10 -4.48 26.45
C ASP A 72 4.90 -4.85 24.97
N LEU A 73 5.23 -3.88 24.11
CA LEU A 73 5.20 -4.06 22.66
C LEU A 73 6.11 -5.20 22.19
N GLU A 74 7.26 -5.42 22.84
CA GLU A 74 8.23 -6.40 22.36
C GLU A 74 7.75 -7.83 22.59
N ALA A 75 7.22 -8.15 23.78
CA ALA A 75 6.63 -9.46 24.02
C ALA A 75 5.43 -9.72 23.11
N LEU A 76 4.55 -8.71 22.95
CA LEU A 76 3.41 -8.82 22.04
C LEU A 76 3.86 -9.06 20.59
N ALA A 77 4.88 -8.34 20.12
CA ALA A 77 5.43 -8.53 18.78
C ALA A 77 5.97 -9.95 18.57
N ARG A 78 6.65 -10.52 19.58
CA ARG A 78 7.15 -11.90 19.53
C ARG A 78 6.01 -12.93 19.47
N GLU A 79 4.93 -12.72 20.22
CA GLU A 79 3.76 -13.62 20.21
C GLU A 79 3.08 -13.70 18.84
N PHE A 80 3.02 -12.57 18.13
CA PHE A 80 2.48 -12.51 16.77
C PHE A 80 3.51 -12.88 15.69
N GLY A 81 4.76 -13.18 16.06
CA GLY A 81 5.80 -13.58 15.11
C GLY A 81 6.32 -12.44 14.24
N LEU A 82 6.27 -11.20 14.70
CA LEU A 82 6.83 -10.06 13.98
C LEU A 82 8.34 -10.25 13.78
N SER A 83 8.80 -9.91 12.58
CA SER A 83 10.23 -9.77 12.32
C SER A 83 10.82 -8.59 13.09
N ARG A 84 12.16 -8.57 13.21
CA ARG A 84 12.89 -7.45 13.82
C ARG A 84 12.58 -6.12 13.12
N ALA A 85 12.48 -6.14 11.79
CA ALA A 85 12.21 -4.96 10.98
C ALA A 85 10.80 -4.38 11.25
N GLU A 86 9.79 -5.25 11.38
CA GLU A 86 8.44 -4.85 11.78
C GLU A 86 8.42 -4.24 13.18
N TYR A 87 9.02 -4.92 14.15
CA TYR A 87 9.10 -4.43 15.54
C TYR A 87 9.77 -3.05 15.61
N GLU A 88 10.91 -2.87 14.94
CA GLU A 88 11.61 -1.58 14.94
C GLU A 88 10.79 -0.47 14.28
N ALA A 89 10.10 -0.75 13.18
CA ALA A 89 9.24 0.25 12.53
C ALA A 89 8.12 0.73 13.47
N LEU A 90 7.56 -0.17 14.29
CA LEU A 90 6.59 0.19 15.32
C LEU A 90 7.23 0.97 16.48
N ARG A 91 8.32 0.43 17.05
CA ARG A 91 9.04 1.04 18.19
C ARG A 91 9.46 2.47 17.90
N ASP A 92 10.00 2.70 16.69
CA ASP A 92 10.46 4.02 16.23
C ASP A 92 9.33 4.96 15.81
N LYS A 93 8.08 4.46 15.75
CA LYS A 93 6.92 5.18 15.23
C LYS A 93 7.20 5.74 13.83
N ASP A 94 7.75 4.91 12.95
CA ASP A 94 8.16 5.33 11.60
C ASP A 94 7.10 4.94 10.55
N PRO A 95 6.20 5.87 10.16
CA PRO A 95 5.14 5.58 9.20
C PRO A 95 5.67 5.18 7.83
N ARG A 96 6.86 5.67 7.42
CA ARG A 96 7.43 5.32 6.13
C ARG A 96 7.98 3.90 6.14
N ARG A 97 8.74 3.51 7.17
CA ARG A 97 9.20 2.12 7.32
C ARG A 97 8.01 1.16 7.40
N MET A 98 6.95 1.53 8.13
CA MET A 98 5.70 0.75 8.16
C MET A 98 5.10 0.56 6.76
N MET A 99 4.93 1.65 6.00
CA MET A 99 4.36 1.57 4.65
C MET A 99 5.26 0.84 3.65
N ASP A 100 6.58 0.99 3.75
CA ASP A 100 7.54 0.31 2.88
C ASP A 100 7.61 -1.20 3.17
N LEU A 101 7.36 -1.62 4.43
CA LEU A 101 7.21 -3.03 4.81
C LEU A 101 5.87 -3.65 4.35
N GLY A 102 4.89 -2.84 3.97
CA GLY A 102 3.57 -3.31 3.55
C GLY A 102 2.50 -3.32 4.66
N VAL A 103 2.72 -2.57 5.75
CA VAL A 103 1.67 -2.29 6.74
C VAL A 103 0.48 -1.65 6.04
N HIS A 104 -0.73 -2.13 6.33
CA HIS A 104 -1.94 -1.58 5.74
C HIS A 104 -2.09 -0.10 6.11
N GLN A 105 -2.30 0.78 5.12
CA GLN A 105 -2.33 2.24 5.33
C GLN A 105 -3.33 2.72 6.41
N TYR A 106 -4.44 2.01 6.61
CA TYR A 106 -5.40 2.30 7.69
C TYR A 106 -4.85 2.01 9.10
N TYR A 107 -3.91 1.09 9.24
CA TYR A 107 -3.32 0.75 10.53
C TYR A 107 -2.24 1.74 10.95
N VAL A 108 -1.51 2.37 10.02
CA VAL A 108 -0.47 3.36 10.36
C VAL A 108 -1.00 4.48 11.29
N PRO A 109 -2.08 5.22 10.97
CA PRO A 109 -2.60 6.24 11.89
C PRO A 109 -3.20 5.64 13.17
N GLN A 110 -3.66 4.39 13.15
CA GLN A 110 -4.18 3.72 14.36
C GLN A 110 -3.03 3.36 15.32
N ILE A 111 -1.93 2.84 14.79
CA ILE A 111 -0.71 2.54 15.53
C ILE A 111 -0.18 3.80 16.21
N LEU A 112 -0.07 4.91 15.47
CA LEU A 112 0.42 6.17 16.05
C LEU A 112 -0.49 6.66 17.18
N ARG A 113 -1.82 6.49 17.07
CA ARG A 113 -2.76 6.83 18.16
C ARG A 113 -2.61 5.96 19.40
N LEU A 114 -2.16 4.71 19.27
CA LEU A 114 -1.86 3.87 20.43
C LEU A 114 -0.66 4.42 21.22
N PHE A 115 0.31 5.03 20.54
CA PHE A 115 1.49 5.61 21.19
C PHE A 115 1.27 7.01 21.77
N PHE A 116 0.52 7.87 21.08
CA PHE A 116 0.38 9.28 21.44
C PHE A 116 -0.96 9.60 22.10
N GLY A 117 -1.84 8.61 22.22
CA GLY A 117 -3.22 8.80 22.66
C GLY A 117 -4.13 9.37 21.58
N ALA A 118 -5.41 9.49 21.93
CA ALA A 118 -6.45 10.06 21.07
C ALA A 118 -6.76 11.54 21.41
N ALA A 119 -6.10 12.10 22.43
CA ALA A 119 -6.33 13.47 22.86
C ALA A 119 -5.69 14.46 21.86
N HIS A 120 -6.53 15.36 21.31
CA HIS A 120 -6.16 16.41 20.36
C HIS A 120 -5.69 15.92 18.98
N ASN A 121 -6.64 15.51 18.12
CA ASN A 121 -6.48 15.46 16.66
C ASN A 121 -6.29 16.88 16.06
N SER A 122 -5.33 17.65 16.58
CA SER A 122 -4.91 18.92 16.00
C SER A 122 -3.77 18.67 15.01
N ASN A 123 -3.60 19.59 14.07
CA ASN A 123 -2.46 19.61 13.14
C ASN A 123 -1.10 19.90 13.83
N ALA A 124 -1.04 19.79 15.16
CA ALA A 124 0.16 19.92 15.98
C ALA A 124 0.41 18.64 16.82
N SER A 125 -0.22 17.52 16.47
CA SER A 125 -0.08 16.26 17.21
C SER A 125 1.27 15.58 16.99
N ALA A 126 1.79 14.89 18.01
CA ALA A 126 3.02 14.08 17.91
C ALA A 126 2.97 13.01 16.79
N ALA A 127 1.77 12.62 16.37
CA ALA A 127 1.58 11.78 15.19
C ALA A 127 1.99 12.49 13.89
N LEU A 128 1.72 13.80 13.74
CA LEU A 128 2.13 14.58 12.57
C LEU A 128 3.66 14.71 12.51
N GLU A 129 4.33 14.90 13.65
CA GLU A 129 5.80 14.96 13.71
C GLU A 129 6.44 13.67 13.17
N CYS A 130 5.82 12.51 13.42
CA CYS A 130 6.28 11.24 12.85
C CYS A 130 6.23 11.25 11.31
N TYR A 131 5.16 11.80 10.72
CA TYR A 131 5.06 11.96 9.26
C TYR A 131 6.04 12.99 8.72
N GLN A 132 6.26 14.10 9.42
CA GLN A 132 7.21 15.13 9.00
C GLN A 132 8.64 14.57 8.95
N ARG A 133 9.03 13.82 9.98
CA ARG A 133 10.33 13.13 10.04
C ARG A 133 10.49 12.07 8.96
N ALA A 134 9.42 11.33 8.67
CA ALA A 134 9.43 10.26 7.66
C ALA A 134 9.46 10.78 6.21
N TYR A 135 8.90 11.97 5.98
CA TYR A 135 8.73 12.60 4.66
C TYR A 135 9.17 14.08 4.66
N PRO A 136 10.47 14.37 4.90
CA PRO A 136 10.94 15.74 5.09
C PRO A 136 10.82 16.59 3.81
N GLU A 137 11.07 16.02 2.64
CA GLU A 137 10.95 16.74 1.37
C GLU A 137 9.50 17.08 1.03
N GLU A 138 8.59 16.11 1.16
CA GLU A 138 7.17 16.32 0.92
C GLU A 138 6.59 17.33 1.90
N THR A 139 7.03 17.28 3.16
CA THR A 139 6.67 18.25 4.20
C THR A 139 7.13 19.65 3.81
N ALA A 140 8.39 19.83 3.45
CA ALA A 140 8.93 21.13 3.04
C ALA A 140 8.18 21.70 1.81
N ARG A 141 7.88 20.86 0.81
CA ARG A 141 7.10 21.27 -0.37
C ARG A 141 5.67 21.68 0.00
N ALA A 142 5.01 20.94 0.89
CA ALA A 142 3.66 21.25 1.34
C ALA A 142 3.62 22.58 2.12
N MET A 143 4.57 22.81 3.01
CA MET A 143 4.68 24.06 3.78
C MET A 143 4.97 25.27 2.87
N ALA A 144 5.88 25.12 1.90
CA ALA A 144 6.16 26.17 0.92
C ALA A 144 4.92 26.51 0.07
N LEU A 145 4.12 25.51 -0.31
CA LEU A 145 2.86 25.72 -1.01
C LEU A 145 1.84 26.46 -0.13
N GLN A 146 1.71 26.08 1.14
CA GLN A 146 0.82 26.73 2.10
C GLN A 146 1.16 28.22 2.26
N ALA A 147 2.43 28.54 2.51
CA ALA A 147 2.90 29.92 2.66
C ALA A 147 2.62 30.76 1.39
N ARG A 148 2.78 30.17 0.20
CA ARG A 148 2.44 30.84 -1.06
C ARG A 148 0.94 31.12 -1.20
N LEU A 149 0.08 30.22 -0.72
CA LEU A 149 -1.37 30.39 -0.77
C LEU A 149 -1.87 31.41 0.26
N GLU A 150 -1.26 31.46 1.44
CA GLU A 150 -1.59 32.41 2.51
C GLU A 150 -1.09 33.83 2.19
N GLY A 151 0.10 34.00 1.61
CA GLY A 151 0.60 35.30 1.17
C GLY A 151 -0.03 35.84 -0.12
N ALA A 152 -0.85 35.04 -0.81
CA ALA A 152 -1.62 35.46 -1.97
C ALA A 152 -3.05 35.92 -1.63
N ARG A 153 -3.43 35.94 -0.34
CA ARG A 153 -4.68 36.49 0.19
C ARG A 153 -4.46 37.89 0.75
#